data_AF-X0UT83-F1
#
_entry.id   AF-X0UT83-F1
#
_cell.length_a   1.000
_cell.length_b   1.000
_cell.length_c   1.000
_cell.angle_alpha   90.00
_cell.angle_beta   90.00
_cell.angle_gamma   90.00
#
_symmetry.space_group_name_H-M   'P 1'
#
loop_
_entity.id
_entity.type
_entity.pdbx_description
1 polymer ?
#
loop_
_entity_poly.entity_id
_entity_poly.type
_entity_poly.pdbx_seq_one_letter_code
_entity_poly.pdbx_strand_id
1 'polypeptide(L)'
;EIDGRMALVVAIDEAQFFDDELPEVCNELANRGLRVIVAGLDLDFTGKPFGCMPQLLALAEEVTKLHAVCMETGRAAHFSHRIAGGDSTIELGEKDRYVPLARHAFVVFRKKENSK
;
A
#
# COMPACT_ATOMS: atom_id res chain seq x y z
N GLU A 1 -8.78 -23.80 10.93
CA GLU A 1 -9.99 -23.78 11.77
C GLU A 1 -9.76 -22.83 12.93
N ILE A 2 -10.72 -21.99 13.26
CA ILE A 2 -10.78 -21.26 14.53
C ILE A 2 -12.04 -21.81 15.20
N ASP A 3 -11.91 -22.50 16.33
CA ASP A 3 -13.03 -23.05 17.11
C ASP A 3 -14.04 -23.93 16.33
N GLY A 4 -13.56 -24.87 15.50
CA GLY A 4 -14.43 -25.84 14.80
C GLY A 4 -15.36 -25.24 13.75
N ARG A 5 -15.14 -23.96 13.37
CA ARG A 5 -15.81 -23.29 12.26
C ARG A 5 -14.78 -22.95 11.18
N MET A 6 -15.15 -23.13 9.91
CA MET A 6 -14.36 -22.57 8.82
C MET A 6 -14.42 -21.04 8.93
N ALA A 7 -13.26 -20.39 9.02
CA ALA A 7 -13.19 -18.95 8.83
C ALA A 7 -13.73 -18.64 7.43
N LEU A 8 -14.81 -17.88 7.36
CA LEU A 8 -15.42 -17.48 6.07
C LEU A 8 -14.60 -16.37 5.41
N VAL A 9 -13.85 -15.59 6.20
CA VAL A 9 -13.11 -14.41 5.76
C VAL A 9 -11.71 -14.42 6.37
N VAL A 10 -10.71 -14.08 5.56
CA VAL A 10 -9.33 -13.80 5.98
C VAL A 10 -9.02 -12.36 5.60
N ALA A 11 -8.58 -11.55 6.57
CA ALA A 11 -8.20 -10.15 6.35
C ALA A 11 -6.71 -9.96 6.65
N ILE A 12 -5.98 -9.35 5.71
CA ILE A 12 -4.55 -9.10 5.78
C ILE A 12 -4.35 -7.60 5.63
N ASP A 13 -3.72 -6.98 6.64
CA ASP A 13 -3.40 -5.55 6.63
C ASP A 13 -1.89 -5.35 6.45
N GLU A 14 -1.50 -4.20 5.94
CA GLU A 14 -0.11 -3.83 5.66
C GLU A 14 0.63 -4.85 4.76
N ALA A 15 -0.10 -5.39 3.77
CA ALA A 15 0.36 -6.48 2.91
C ALA A 15 1.65 -6.20 2.15
N GLN A 16 1.99 -4.94 1.91
CA GLN A 16 3.25 -4.55 1.27
C GLN A 16 4.51 -4.98 2.02
N PHE A 17 4.41 -5.32 3.31
CA PHE A 17 5.53 -5.82 4.12
C PHE A 17 5.71 -7.34 4.08
N PHE A 18 4.77 -8.07 3.47
CA PHE A 18 4.92 -9.50 3.25
C PHE A 18 5.80 -9.77 2.03
N ASP A 19 6.29 -11.01 1.94
CA ASP A 19 7.09 -11.48 0.82
C ASP A 19 6.23 -11.76 -0.44
N ASP A 20 6.92 -12.17 -1.50
CA ASP A 20 6.33 -12.47 -2.81
C ASP A 20 5.52 -13.79 -2.81
N GLU A 21 5.45 -14.53 -1.70
CA GLU A 21 4.64 -15.75 -1.59
C GLU A 21 3.19 -15.45 -1.17
N LEU A 22 2.93 -14.28 -0.56
CA LEU A 22 1.58 -13.89 -0.11
C LEU A 22 0.50 -13.99 -1.21
N PRO A 23 0.74 -13.59 -2.48
CA PRO A 23 -0.24 -13.74 -3.55
C PRO A 23 -0.67 -15.20 -3.80
N GLU A 24 0.25 -16.16 -3.71
CA GLU A 24 -0.06 -17.58 -3.87
C GLU A 24 -0.94 -18.07 -2.71
N VAL A 25 -0.58 -17.71 -1.47
CA VAL A 25 -1.38 -18.03 -0.28
C VAL A 25 -2.80 -17.44 -0.38
N CYS A 26 -2.94 -16.21 -0.86
CA CYS A 26 -4.25 -15.59 -1.06
C CYS A 26 -5.10 -16.36 -2.08
N ASN A 27 -4.51 -16.78 -3.20
CA ASN A 27 -5.18 -17.60 -4.20
C ASN A 27 -5.59 -18.96 -3.65
N GLU A 28 -4.73 -19.64 -2.90
CA GLU A 28 -5.08 -20.92 -2.27
C GLU A 28 -6.26 -20.80 -1.31
N LEU A 29 -6.30 -19.75 -0.49
CA LEU A 29 -7.41 -19.49 0.42
C LEU A 29 -8.70 -19.16 -0.35
N ALA A 30 -8.62 -18.35 -1.40
CA ALA A 30 -9.77 -18.03 -2.25
C ALA A 30 -10.32 -19.29 -2.96
N ASN A 31 -9.44 -20.14 -3.50
CA ASN A 31 -9.79 -21.41 -4.14
C ASN A 31 -10.49 -22.40 -3.18
N ARG A 32 -10.24 -22.27 -1.87
CA ARG A 32 -10.92 -23.05 -0.83
C ARG A 32 -12.29 -22.47 -0.43
N GLY A 33 -12.73 -21.39 -1.09
CA GLY A 33 -14.01 -20.73 -0.85
C GLY A 33 -13.99 -19.69 0.28
N LEU A 34 -12.80 -19.28 0.76
CA LEU A 34 -12.70 -18.20 1.74
C LEU A 34 -12.70 -16.84 1.04
N ARG A 35 -13.34 -15.85 1.65
CA ARG A 35 -13.22 -14.45 1.22
C ARG A 35 -11.90 -13.88 1.74
N VAL A 36 -10.98 -13.53 0.85
CA VAL A 36 -9.72 -12.89 1.23
C VAL A 36 -9.84 -11.37 1.03
N ILE A 37 -9.49 -10.59 2.04
CA ILE A 37 -9.46 -9.12 1.98
C ILE A 37 -8.04 -8.69 2.28
N VAL A 38 -7.41 -7.97 1.36
CA VAL A 38 -6.02 -7.51 1.50
C VAL A 38 -5.98 -5.99 1.44
N ALA A 39 -5.33 -5.38 2.44
CA ALA A 39 -5.09 -3.95 2.53
C ALA A 39 -3.57 -3.70 2.59
N GLY A 40 -3.12 -2.64 1.92
CA GLY A 40 -1.72 -2.27 1.89
C GLY A 40 -1.44 -1.06 1.00
N LEU A 41 -0.22 -0.53 1.09
CA LEU A 41 0.28 0.56 0.26
C LEU A 41 0.64 0.03 -1.13
N ASP A 42 0.02 0.56 -2.18
CA ASP A 42 0.32 0.16 -3.55
C ASP A 42 1.65 0.73 -4.08
N LEU A 43 2.09 1.86 -3.51
CA LEU A 43 3.33 2.55 -3.85
C LEU A 43 4.17 2.87 -2.60
N ASP A 44 5.50 2.84 -2.75
CA ASP A 44 6.44 3.37 -1.77
C ASP A 44 6.53 4.90 -1.82
N PHE A 45 7.31 5.49 -0.90
CA PHE A 45 7.48 6.95 -0.83
C PHE A 45 8.18 7.56 -2.05
N THR A 46 8.86 6.75 -2.87
CA THR A 46 9.49 7.16 -4.12
C THR A 46 8.54 7.08 -5.32
N GLY A 47 7.33 6.55 -5.11
CA GLY A 47 6.30 6.35 -6.12
C GLY A 47 6.49 5.08 -6.95
N LYS A 48 7.26 4.11 -6.45
CA LYS A 48 7.45 2.79 -7.07
C LYS A 48 6.48 1.77 -6.48
N PRO A 49 6.11 0.73 -7.23
CA PRO A 49 5.28 -0.34 -6.68
C PRO A 49 5.89 -0.98 -5.42
N PHE A 50 5.09 -1.24 -4.39
CA PHE A 50 5.57 -1.68 -3.07
C PHE A 50 5.30 -3.18 -2.84
N GLY A 51 6.37 -3.96 -2.66
CA GLY A 51 6.29 -5.35 -2.23
C GLY A 51 5.47 -6.21 -3.20
N CYS A 52 4.70 -7.14 -2.66
CA CYS A 52 3.84 -8.04 -3.44
C CYS A 52 2.50 -7.41 -3.88
N MET A 53 2.23 -6.15 -3.52
CA MET A 53 0.98 -5.46 -3.87
C MET A 53 0.66 -5.43 -5.37
N PRO A 54 1.62 -5.25 -6.30
CA PRO A 54 1.32 -5.25 -7.74
C PRO A 54 0.73 -6.58 -8.22
N GLN A 55 1.21 -7.69 -7.68
CA GLN A 55 0.69 -9.02 -8.02
C GLN A 55 -0.68 -9.24 -7.40
N LEU A 56 -0.86 -8.86 -6.12
CA LEU A 56 -2.16 -8.92 -5.44
C LEU A 56 -3.24 -8.12 -6.21
N LEU A 57 -2.91 -6.91 -6.66
CA LEU A 57 -3.81 -6.07 -7.46
C LEU A 57 -4.16 -6.68 -8.82
N ALA A 58 -3.25 -7.45 -9.42
CA ALA A 58 -3.48 -8.10 -10.71
C ALA A 58 -4.33 -9.38 -10.58
N LEU A 59 -4.23 -10.07 -9.44
CA LEU A 59 -4.92 -11.33 -9.17
C LEU A 59 -6.31 -11.14 -8.56
N ALA A 60 -6.52 -10.05 -7.80
CA ALA A 60 -7.77 -9.80 -7.10
C ALA A 60 -8.99 -9.65 -8.03
N GLU A 61 -10.11 -10.24 -7.64
CA GLU A 61 -11.39 -10.07 -8.35
C GLU A 61 -11.98 -8.67 -8.20
N GLU A 62 -11.68 -7.98 -7.09
CA GLU A 62 -12.11 -6.61 -6.82
C GLU A 62 -10.96 -5.78 -6.24
N VAL A 63 -10.75 -4.58 -6.81
CA VAL A 63 -9.73 -3.64 -6.37
C VAL A 63 -10.37 -2.29 -6.03
N THR A 64 -10.25 -1.88 -4.76
CA THR A 64 -10.62 -0.53 -4.32
C THR A 64 -9.37 0.29 -4.05
N LYS A 65 -9.13 1.33 -4.86
CA LYS A 65 -8.01 2.25 -4.66
C LYS A 65 -8.46 3.49 -3.88
N LEU A 66 -8.00 3.58 -2.63
CA LEU A 66 -8.33 4.71 -1.76
C LEU A 66 -7.43 5.92 -2.03
N HIS A 67 -7.95 7.09 -1.70
CA HIS A 67 -7.26 8.36 -1.88
C HIS A 67 -7.37 9.21 -0.62
N ALA A 68 -6.25 9.82 -0.20
CA ALA A 68 -6.24 10.83 0.85
C ALA A 68 -6.53 12.23 0.26
N VAL A 69 -6.48 13.26 1.10
CA VAL A 69 -6.56 14.66 0.67
C VAL A 69 -5.15 15.23 0.56
N CYS A 70 -4.82 15.84 -0.57
CA CYS A 70 -3.52 16.44 -0.82
C CYS A 70 -3.32 17.67 0.06
N MET A 71 -2.25 17.69 0.87
CA MET A 71 -1.95 18.81 1.77
C MET A 71 -1.55 20.09 1.03
N GLU A 72 -1.07 19.98 -0.21
CA GLU A 72 -0.68 21.14 -1.05
C GLU A 72 -1.87 21.75 -1.82
N THR A 73 -2.86 20.93 -2.21
CA THR A 73 -3.89 21.37 -3.18
C THR A 73 -5.32 21.03 -2.83
N GLY A 74 -5.58 20.27 -1.77
CA GLY A 74 -6.92 19.81 -1.40
C GLY A 74 -7.55 18.78 -2.35
N ARG A 75 -6.87 18.39 -3.44
CA ARG A 75 -7.34 17.36 -4.39
C ARG A 75 -7.06 15.95 -3.86
N ALA A 76 -7.59 14.93 -4.54
CA ALA A 76 -7.24 13.53 -4.26
C ALA A 76 -5.71 13.31 -4.31
N ALA A 77 -5.17 12.72 -3.24
CA ALA A 77 -3.76 12.37 -3.09
C ALA A 77 -3.54 10.88 -3.38
N HIS A 78 -2.42 10.59 -4.05
CA HIS A 78 -2.05 9.25 -4.52
C HIS A 78 -0.65 8.83 -4.08
N PHE A 79 0.10 9.74 -3.43
CA PHE A 79 1.50 9.52 -3.08
C PHE A 79 1.73 9.90 -1.62
N SER A 80 2.49 9.07 -0.91
CA SER A 80 2.97 9.36 0.44
C SER A 80 4.38 9.95 0.32
N HIS A 81 4.49 11.28 0.29
CA HIS A 81 5.80 11.93 0.17
C HIS A 81 6.46 12.03 1.54
N ARG A 82 7.69 11.52 1.66
CA ARG A 82 8.47 11.60 2.89
C ARG A 82 9.07 13.00 3.05
N ILE A 83 8.81 13.66 4.18
CA ILE A 83 9.27 15.03 4.50
C ILE A 83 10.37 15.07 5.58
N ALA A 84 10.54 13.99 6.33
CA ALA A 84 11.56 13.83 7.37
C ALA A 84 11.88 12.33 7.55
N GLY A 85 13.07 11.99 8.04
CA GLY A 85 13.53 10.60 8.21
C GLY A 85 14.86 10.31 7.49
N GLY A 86 15.33 9.07 7.61
CA GLY A 86 16.55 8.59 6.93
C GLY A 86 16.23 7.97 5.57
N ASP A 87 17.22 7.34 4.92
CA ASP A 87 17.03 6.70 3.61
C ASP A 87 16.36 5.30 3.68
N SER A 88 16.02 4.80 4.87
CA SER A 88 15.37 3.51 5.03
C SER A 88 13.99 3.47 4.40
N THR A 89 13.71 2.43 3.61
CA THR A 89 12.40 2.20 2.96
C THR A 89 11.28 1.90 3.95
N ILE A 90 11.62 1.43 5.15
CA ILE A 90 10.66 1.02 6.19
C ILE A 90 10.87 1.91 7.41
N GLU A 91 9.91 2.80 7.67
CA GLU A 91 9.79 3.55 8.92
C GLU A 91 8.35 3.42 9.41
N LEU A 92 8.13 2.52 10.38
CA LEU A 92 6.79 2.26 10.93
C LEU A 92 6.37 3.39 11.88
N GLY A 93 5.17 3.92 11.70
CA GLY A 93 4.43 4.57 12.79
C GLY A 93 4.57 6.10 12.95
N GLU A 94 5.15 6.84 12.00
CA GLU A 94 5.35 8.28 12.20
C GLU A 94 4.54 9.15 11.22
N LYS A 95 3.40 9.68 11.71
CA LYS A 95 2.54 10.65 10.99
C LYS A 95 3.29 11.93 10.60
N ASP A 96 4.35 12.28 11.33
CA ASP A 96 5.11 13.51 11.14
C ASP A 96 6.18 13.39 10.04
N ARG A 97 6.29 12.21 9.40
CA ARG A 97 7.30 11.94 8.36
C ARG A 97 6.74 11.88 6.95
N TYR A 98 5.43 11.75 6.77
CA TYR A 98 4.82 11.58 5.44
C TYR A 98 3.66 12.54 5.23
N VAL A 99 3.60 13.13 4.03
CA VAL A 99 2.48 13.98 3.61
C VAL A 99 1.80 13.39 2.35
N PRO A 100 0.47 13.31 2.33
CA PRO A 100 -0.26 12.86 1.16
C PRO A 100 -0.23 13.95 0.08
N LEU A 101 0.23 13.60 -1.12
CA LEU A 101 0.33 14.50 -2.27
C LEU A 101 -0.43 14.00 -3.49
N ALA A 102 -1.03 14.95 -4.21
CA ALA A 102 -1.47 14.76 -5.58
C ALA A 102 -0.25 14.66 -6.51
N ARG A 103 -0.42 14.00 -7.67
CA ARG A 103 0.66 13.72 -8.62
C ARG A 103 1.54 14.93 -8.96
N HIS A 104 0.92 16.07 -9.27
CA HIS A 104 1.66 17.26 -9.70
C HIS A 104 2.54 17.81 -8.56
N ALA A 105 2.02 17.86 -7.33
CA ALA A 105 2.77 18.29 -6.16
C ALA A 105 3.95 17.33 -5.90
N PHE A 106 3.68 16.02 -5.92
CA PHE A 106 4.70 14.99 -5.75
C PHE A 106 5.88 15.14 -6.73
N VAL A 107 5.59 15.35 -8.03
CA VAL A 107 6.64 15.56 -9.05
C VAL A 107 7.45 16.83 -8.79
N VAL A 108 6.81 17.92 -8.34
CA VAL A 108 7.51 19.17 -8.01
C VAL A 108 8.44 18.98 -6.81
N PHE A 109 7.97 18.35 -5.73
CA PHE A 109 8.80 18.07 -4.56
C PHE A 109 9.99 17.15 -4.91
N ARG A 110 9.77 16.07 -5.65
CA ARG A 110 10.84 15.14 -6.10
C ARG A 110 11.91 15.82 -6.96
N LYS A 111 11.52 16.74 -7.85
CA LYS A 111 12.49 17.52 -8.65
C LYS A 111 13.38 18.41 -7.77
N LYS A 112 12.80 19.03 -6.72
CA LYS A 112 13.56 19.87 -5.79
C LYS A 112 14.56 19.05 -4.97
N GLU A 113 14.20 17.84 -4.56
CA GLU A 113 15.11 16.93 -3.86
C GLU A 113 16.29 16.50 -4.74
N ASN A 114 16.03 16.06 -5.97
CA ASN A 114 17.08 15.62 -6.90
C ASN A 114 18.01 16.75 -7.39
N SER A 115 17.64 18.01 -7.15
CA SER A 115 18.44 19.18 -7.53
C SER A 115 19.31 19.72 -6.37
N LYS A 116 19.23 19.09 -5.19
CA LYS A 116 20.12 19.34 -4.05
C LYS A 116 21.27 18.34 -4.08
#